data_AF-A0A520BHT7-F1
#
_entry.id   AF-A0A520BHT7-F1
#
_cell.length_a   1.000
_cell.length_b   1.000
_cell.length_c   1.000
_cell.angle_alpha   90.00
_cell.angle_beta   90.00
_cell.angle_gamma   90.00
#
_symmetry.space_group_name_H-M   'P 1'
#
loop_
_entity.id
_entity.type
_entity.pdbx_description
1 polymer ?
#
loop_
_entity_poly.entity_id
_entity_poly.type
_entity_poly.pdbx_seq_one_letter_code
_entity_poly.pdbx_strand_id
1 'polypeptide(L)'
;MAFKNPNQEDYLELESKDFSTYISKTESTVLSKYKTLIIMNNNWLIYPPGNRMPIDAEYLEIPKKISLFFGLKTFVIGNVFVNDLPREFCELKQLNELHLRLAPTSNTDQVILILKELEKLKKIDLSRSVLSKTEYIKFKKSFADGVVVSMMNEMNP
;
A
#
# COMPACT_ATOMS: atom_id res chain seq x y z
N MET A 1 -11.15 4.82 14.30
CA MET A 1 -11.12 3.98 15.54
C MET A 1 -10.11 2.86 15.31
N ALA A 2 -9.13 2.65 16.21
CA ALA A 2 -8.10 1.62 16.03
C ALA A 2 -8.55 0.29 16.63
N PHE A 3 -8.65 -0.77 15.81
CA PHE A 3 -8.96 -2.11 16.30
C PHE A 3 -7.66 -2.81 16.71
N LYS A 4 -7.52 -3.09 18.01
CA LYS A 4 -6.44 -3.93 18.53
C LYS A 4 -7.01 -5.29 18.85
N ASN A 5 -6.55 -6.34 18.17
CA ASN A 5 -6.80 -7.71 18.60
C ASN A 5 -5.83 -8.00 19.77
N PRO A 6 -6.32 -8.21 21.01
CA PRO A 6 -5.46 -8.41 22.17
C PRO A 6 -4.59 -9.68 22.11
N ASN A 7 -4.82 -10.58 21.13
CA ASN A 7 -4.02 -11.79 20.90
C ASN A 7 -3.01 -11.67 19.73
N GLN A 8 -2.85 -10.48 19.12
CA GLN A 8 -1.88 -10.21 18.05
C GLN A 8 -1.09 -8.94 18.36
N GLU A 9 -0.04 -9.06 19.17
CA GLU A 9 0.78 -7.93 19.66
C GLU A 9 1.50 -7.12 18.56
N ASP A 10 1.40 -7.54 17.30
CA ASP A 10 2.12 -7.03 16.14
C ASP A 10 1.19 -6.50 15.02
N TYR A 11 -0.10 -6.26 15.30
CA TYR A 11 -1.11 -5.86 14.31
C TYR A 11 -1.72 -4.47 14.57
N LEU A 12 -1.81 -3.63 13.54
CA LEU A 12 -2.50 -2.34 13.57
C LEU A 12 -3.42 -2.18 12.36
N GLU A 13 -4.68 -1.85 12.62
CA GLU A 13 -5.64 -1.44 11.61
C GLU A 13 -6.19 -0.05 11.92
N LEU A 14 -6.22 0.82 10.89
CA LEU A 14 -6.70 2.19 10.99
C LEU A 14 -7.60 2.54 9.81
N GLU A 15 -8.55 3.43 10.06
CA GLU A 15 -9.21 4.14 8.96
C GLU A 15 -8.21 5.07 8.25
N SER A 16 -8.32 5.20 6.93
CA SER A 16 -7.50 6.08 6.09
C SER A 16 -7.43 7.50 6.63
N LYS A 17 -8.57 8.06 7.04
CA LYS A 17 -8.69 9.42 7.61
C LYS A 17 -7.95 9.60 8.94
N ASP A 18 -7.77 8.51 9.70
CA ASP A 18 -7.11 8.54 11.01
C ASP A 18 -5.59 8.35 10.89
N PHE A 19 -5.10 7.86 9.75
CA PHE A 19 -3.73 7.38 9.59
C PHE A 19 -2.66 8.42 9.96
N SER A 20 -2.73 9.60 9.35
CA SER A 20 -1.75 10.68 9.57
C SER A 20 -1.79 11.20 11.01
N THR A 21 -3.00 11.34 11.57
CA THR A 21 -3.20 11.80 12.95
C THR A 21 -2.67 10.79 13.96
N TYR A 22 -2.93 9.50 13.73
CA TYR A 22 -2.46 8.42 14.61
C TYR A 22 -0.94 8.39 14.65
N ILE A 23 -0.28 8.35 13.50
CA ILE A 23 1.19 8.32 13.44
C ILE A 23 1.79 9.56 14.09
N SER A 24 1.19 10.73 13.90
CA SER A 24 1.71 11.98 14.44
C SER A 24 1.69 12.04 15.96
N LYS A 25 0.73 11.36 16.60
CA LYS A 25 0.51 11.35 18.05
C LYS A 25 1.10 10.12 18.77
N THR A 26 1.57 9.13 18.02
CA THR A 26 2.05 7.87 18.60
C THR A 26 3.58 7.86 18.67
N GLU A 27 4.10 7.44 19.82
CA GLU A 27 5.54 7.30 20.02
C GLU A 27 6.14 6.25 19.07
N SER A 28 7.36 6.52 18.58
CA SER A 28 8.07 5.61 17.67
C SER A 28 8.34 4.22 18.28
N THR A 29 8.55 4.16 19.60
CA THR A 29 8.70 2.92 20.37
C THR A 29 7.47 2.02 20.31
N VAL A 30 6.29 2.61 20.12
CA VAL A 30 5.02 1.88 19.92
C VAL A 30 4.88 1.48 18.44
N LEU A 31 5.09 2.42 17.52
CA LEU A 31 4.94 2.19 16.08
C LEU A 31 5.85 1.07 15.55
N SER A 32 7.07 0.96 16.09
CA SER A 32 8.07 -0.03 15.68
C SER A 32 7.71 -1.49 16.01
N LYS A 33 6.76 -1.72 16.92
CA LYS A 33 6.34 -3.07 17.32
C LYS A 33 5.52 -3.73 16.23
N TYR A 34 4.68 -2.97 15.54
CA TYR A 34 3.78 -3.51 14.52
C TYR A 34 4.53 -4.17 13.37
N LYS A 35 4.12 -5.41 13.04
CA LYS A 35 4.57 -6.18 11.87
C LYS A 35 3.56 -6.16 10.74
N THR A 36 2.29 -5.93 11.06
CA THR A 36 1.22 -5.79 10.08
C THR A 36 0.51 -4.45 10.29
N LEU A 37 0.39 -3.69 9.21
CA LEU A 37 -0.34 -2.44 9.14
C LEU A 37 -1.41 -2.57 8.05
N ILE A 38 -2.65 -2.30 8.42
CA ILE A 38 -3.75 -2.21 7.47
C ILE A 38 -4.35 -0.82 7.56
N ILE A 39 -4.40 -0.12 6.43
CA ILE A 39 -5.11 1.15 6.29
C ILE A 39 -6.28 0.92 5.38
N MET A 40 -7.50 1.12 5.88
CA MET A 40 -8.72 0.91 5.11
C MET A 40 -9.58 2.15 5.08
N ASN A 41 -10.29 2.35 3.97
CA ASN A 41 -11.53 3.10 4.02
C ASN A 41 -12.70 2.12 4.17
N ASN A 42 -13.59 2.42 5.12
CA ASN A 42 -14.76 1.61 5.40
C ASN A 42 -15.90 1.85 4.39
N ASN A 43 -15.80 2.90 3.59
CA ASN A 43 -16.70 3.14 2.48
C ASN A 43 -16.52 2.06 1.40
N TRP A 44 -17.64 1.59 0.84
CA TRP A 44 -17.63 0.63 -0.25
C TRP A 44 -17.27 1.33 -1.56
N LEU A 45 -16.19 0.91 -2.20
CA LEU A 45 -15.87 1.36 -3.55
C LEU A 45 -16.77 0.67 -4.57
N ILE A 46 -17.53 1.47 -5.33
CA ILE A 46 -18.36 0.99 -6.42
C ILE A 46 -17.60 1.19 -7.73
N TYR A 47 -17.09 0.10 -8.30
CA TYR A 47 -16.38 0.12 -9.57
C TYR A 47 -17.37 0.14 -10.73
N PRO A 48 -17.32 1.13 -11.63
CA PRO A 48 -18.07 1.08 -12.87
C PRO A 48 -17.53 -0.02 -13.79
N PRO A 49 -18.33 -0.52 -14.75
CA PRO A 49 -17.88 -1.49 -15.73
C PRO A 49 -16.65 -1.02 -16.54
N GLY A 50 -15.74 -1.96 -16.81
CA GLY A 50 -14.55 -1.77 -17.64
C GLY A 50 -13.47 -0.94 -16.93
N ASN A 51 -12.53 -1.62 -16.24
CA ASN A 51 -11.31 -1.10 -15.59
C ASN A 51 -11.23 0.44 -15.44
N ARG A 52 -12.16 1.00 -14.67
CA ARG A 52 -12.33 2.45 -14.47
C ARG A 52 -12.29 2.74 -12.98
N MET A 53 -11.89 3.96 -12.65
CA MET A 53 -11.89 4.43 -11.27
C MET A 53 -13.30 4.37 -10.68
N PRO A 54 -13.45 3.99 -9.40
CA PRO A 54 -14.71 4.12 -8.70
C PRO A 54 -15.12 5.59 -8.61
N ILE A 55 -16.43 5.84 -8.56
CA ILE A 55 -17.02 7.19 -8.61
C ILE A 55 -16.61 8.04 -7.41
N ASP A 56 -16.39 7.39 -6.27
CA ASP A 56 -16.03 7.93 -4.97
C ASP A 56 -14.60 7.56 -4.57
N ALA A 57 -13.68 7.49 -5.55
CA ALA A 57 -12.29 7.17 -5.30
C ALA A 57 -11.65 8.14 -4.29
N GLU A 58 -11.20 7.59 -3.16
CA GLU A 58 -10.43 8.32 -2.16
C GLU A 58 -8.93 8.00 -2.30
N TYR A 59 -8.10 9.00 -2.02
CA TYR A 59 -6.65 8.89 -2.10
C TYR A 59 -6.02 8.97 -0.71
N LEU A 60 -5.08 8.07 -0.44
CA LEU A 60 -4.28 8.06 0.77
C LEU A 60 -2.93 8.71 0.51
N GLU A 61 -2.65 9.79 1.24
CA GLU A 61 -1.29 10.32 1.37
C GLU A 61 -0.57 9.55 2.48
N ILE A 62 0.54 8.90 2.13
CA ILE A 62 1.37 8.20 3.11
C ILE A 62 2.33 9.22 3.73
N PRO A 63 2.28 9.46 5.05
CA PRO A 63 3.11 10.47 5.70
C PRO A 63 4.56 9.99 5.78
N LYS A 64 5.51 10.93 5.73
CA LYS A 64 6.96 10.67 5.89
C LYS A 64 7.31 9.85 7.13
N LYS A 65 6.53 10.01 8.21
CA LYS A 65 6.67 9.24 9.46
C LYS A 65 6.34 7.74 9.30
N ILE A 66 5.98 7.26 8.11
CA ILE A 66 5.87 5.81 7.82
C ILE A 66 7.18 5.07 8.14
N SER A 67 8.33 5.72 8.02
CA SER A 67 9.64 5.16 8.39
C SER A 67 9.75 4.73 9.86
N LEU A 68 8.89 5.22 10.75
CA LEU A 68 8.85 4.80 12.16
C LEU A 68 8.37 3.36 12.34
N PHE A 69 7.73 2.77 11.31
CA PHE A 69 7.36 1.36 11.28
C PHE A 69 8.52 0.49 10.75
N PHE A 70 9.75 0.72 11.18
CA PHE A 70 10.93 0.00 10.68
C PHE A 70 10.88 -1.53 10.89
N GLY A 71 10.00 -2.02 11.78
CA GLY A 71 9.73 -3.44 12.00
C GLY A 71 8.67 -4.07 11.08
N LEU A 72 8.01 -3.27 10.23
CA LEU A 72 6.85 -3.69 9.45
C LEU A 72 7.21 -4.74 8.40
N LYS A 73 6.41 -5.81 8.33
CA LYS A 73 6.56 -6.89 7.36
C LYS A 73 5.47 -6.83 6.30
N THR A 74 4.25 -6.53 6.70
CA THR A 74 3.09 -6.50 5.80
C THR A 74 2.38 -5.16 5.89
N PHE A 75 2.17 -4.52 4.75
CA PHE A 75 1.37 -3.30 4.64
C PHE A 75 0.25 -3.48 3.62
N VAL A 76 -1.00 -3.39 4.07
CA VAL A 76 -2.19 -3.48 3.23
C VAL A 76 -2.91 -2.14 3.18
N ILE A 77 -3.18 -1.68 1.96
CA ILE A 77 -3.98 -0.48 1.70
C ILE A 77 -5.30 -0.91 1.04
N GLY A 78 -6.39 -0.77 1.78
CA GLY A 78 -7.74 -1.16 1.41
C GLY A 78 -8.62 0.04 1.09
N ASN A 79 -9.38 -0.05 0.00
CA ASN A 79 -10.43 0.89 -0.40
C ASN A 79 -10.01 2.37 -0.52
N VAL A 80 -8.72 2.61 -0.72
CA VAL A 80 -8.15 3.91 -1.10
C VAL A 80 -7.05 3.69 -2.12
N PHE A 81 -6.76 4.73 -2.90
CA PHE A 81 -5.72 4.74 -3.93
C PHE A 81 -4.50 5.52 -3.45
N VAL A 82 -3.32 5.18 -3.94
CA VAL A 82 -2.07 5.87 -3.64
C VAL A 82 -1.57 6.52 -4.91
N ASN A 83 -1.36 7.84 -4.90
CA ASN A 83 -0.77 8.54 -6.05
C ASN A 83 0.75 8.37 -6.09
N ASP A 84 1.41 8.41 -4.94
CA ASP A 84 2.86 8.26 -4.83
C ASP A 84 3.26 7.74 -3.44
N LEU A 85 4.51 7.31 -3.29
CA LEU A 85 5.11 6.94 -2.01
C LEU A 85 6.13 8.01 -1.58
N PRO A 86 6.19 8.39 -0.30
CA PRO A 86 7.26 9.25 0.20
C PRO A 86 8.61 8.51 0.13
N ARG A 87 9.73 9.23 -0.03
CA ARG A 87 11.07 8.61 -0.05
C ARG A 87 11.30 7.75 1.19
N GLU A 88 10.84 8.21 2.35
CA GLU A 88 10.94 7.55 3.64
C GLU A 88 10.32 6.14 3.68
N PHE A 89 9.50 5.77 2.69
CA PHE A 89 9.00 4.41 2.53
C PHE A 89 10.14 3.39 2.28
N CYS A 90 11.29 3.83 1.72
CA CYS A 90 12.46 2.97 1.55
C CYS A 90 13.08 2.49 2.87
N GLU A 91 12.72 3.11 4.01
CA GLU A 91 13.21 2.75 5.35
C GLU A 91 12.47 1.54 5.95
N LEU A 92 11.43 1.03 5.29
CA LEU A 92 10.71 -0.18 5.69
C LEU A 92 11.51 -1.45 5.32
N LYS A 93 12.74 -1.58 5.82
CA LYS A 93 13.71 -2.63 5.44
C LYS A 93 13.25 -4.06 5.78
N GLN A 94 12.19 -4.22 6.56
CA GLN A 94 11.60 -5.53 6.88
C GLN A 94 10.37 -5.87 6.03
N LEU A 95 9.90 -4.96 5.18
CA LEU A 95 8.68 -5.14 4.41
C LEU A 95 8.87 -6.27 3.40
N ASN A 96 8.00 -7.27 3.48
CA ASN A 96 8.00 -8.46 2.62
C ASN A 96 6.79 -8.50 1.68
N GLU A 97 5.67 -7.88 2.09
CA GLU A 97 4.40 -7.95 1.38
C GLU A 97 3.72 -6.59 1.43
N LEU A 98 3.41 -6.07 0.25
CA LEU A 98 2.75 -4.79 0.07
C LEU A 98 1.52 -4.98 -0.81
N HIS A 99 0.35 -4.59 -0.30
CA HIS A 99 -0.87 -4.51 -1.11
C HIS A 99 -1.21 -3.05 -1.25
N LEU A 100 -1.21 -2.55 -2.48
CA LEU A 100 -1.57 -1.17 -2.76
C LEU A 100 -2.48 -1.07 -3.98
N ARG A 101 -3.20 0.04 -4.07
CA ARG A 101 -4.06 0.34 -5.22
C ARG A 101 -3.54 1.60 -5.87
N LEU A 102 -3.12 1.49 -7.13
CA LEU A 102 -2.70 2.61 -7.95
C LEU A 102 -3.85 3.04 -8.86
N ALA A 103 -3.94 4.34 -9.11
CA ALA A 103 -4.87 4.96 -10.03
C ALA A 103 -4.15 5.30 -11.36
N PRO A 104 -4.87 5.65 -12.44
CA PRO A 104 -4.25 6.11 -13.68
C PRO A 104 -3.41 7.38 -13.52
N THR A 105 -3.65 8.14 -12.45
CA THR A 105 -2.91 9.36 -12.08
C THR A 105 -1.67 9.09 -11.23
N SER A 106 -1.45 7.84 -10.79
CA SER A 106 -0.35 7.51 -9.90
C SER A 106 1.00 7.62 -10.61
N ASN A 107 2.01 8.12 -9.90
CA ASN A 107 3.39 8.19 -10.38
C ASN A 107 4.05 6.80 -10.30
N THR A 108 3.70 5.93 -11.24
CA THR A 108 4.18 4.54 -11.24
C THR A 108 5.70 4.43 -11.27
N ASP A 109 6.42 5.35 -11.91
CA ASP A 109 7.89 5.33 -11.97
C ASP A 109 8.52 5.61 -10.61
N GLN A 110 8.01 6.59 -9.87
CA GLN A 110 8.49 6.89 -8.52
C GLN A 110 8.16 5.76 -7.54
N VAL A 111 6.95 5.19 -7.63
CA VAL A 111 6.57 4.01 -6.83
C VAL A 111 7.54 2.85 -7.11
N ILE A 112 7.82 2.55 -8.39
CA ILE A 112 8.80 1.50 -8.76
C ILE A 112 10.18 1.80 -8.18
N LEU A 113 10.67 3.03 -8.32
CA LEU A 113 11.99 3.45 -7.82
C LEU A 113 12.12 3.17 -6.32
N ILE A 114 11.13 3.58 -5.52
CA ILE A 114 11.11 3.38 -4.08
C ILE A 114 11.03 1.89 -3.72
N LEU A 115 10.14 1.13 -4.37
CA LEU A 115 9.95 -0.28 -4.04
C LEU A 115 11.17 -1.14 -4.40
N LYS A 116 11.99 -0.73 -5.37
CA LYS A 116 13.28 -1.38 -5.68
C LYS A 116 14.32 -1.24 -4.56
N GLU A 117 14.20 -0.23 -3.70
CA GLU A 117 15.09 -0.05 -2.53
C GLU A 117 14.71 -0.98 -1.36
N LEU A 118 13.61 -1.73 -1.47
CA LEU A 118 13.14 -2.66 -0.44
C LEU A 118 13.66 -4.09 -0.69
N GLU A 119 14.85 -4.37 -0.19
CA GLU A 119 15.59 -5.62 -0.41
C GLU A 119 14.85 -6.90 0.02
N LYS A 120 13.91 -6.79 0.98
CA LYS A 120 13.14 -7.93 1.50
C LYS A 120 11.75 -8.09 0.88
N LEU A 121 11.36 -7.18 -0.01
CA LEU A 121 10.05 -7.22 -0.65
C LEU A 121 9.95 -8.45 -1.55
N LYS A 122 8.95 -9.29 -1.31
CA LYS A 122 8.73 -10.55 -2.05
C LYS A 122 7.40 -10.57 -2.79
N LYS A 123 6.43 -9.78 -2.33
CA LYS A 123 5.10 -9.74 -2.92
C LYS A 123 4.59 -8.32 -3.01
N ILE A 124 4.12 -7.97 -4.20
CA ILE A 124 3.39 -6.74 -4.47
C ILE A 124 2.04 -7.15 -5.05
N ASP A 125 0.97 -6.81 -4.35
CA ASP A 125 -0.39 -7.00 -4.83
C ASP A 125 -0.96 -5.68 -5.37
N LEU A 126 -1.25 -5.66 -6.66
CA LEU A 126 -1.87 -4.56 -7.39
C LEU A 126 -3.30 -4.91 -7.85
N SER A 127 -3.92 -5.97 -7.32
CA SER A 127 -5.15 -6.56 -7.86
C SER A 127 -6.36 -5.64 -7.89
N ARG A 128 -6.34 -4.55 -7.14
CA ARG A 128 -7.41 -3.53 -7.11
C ARG A 128 -6.95 -2.17 -7.63
N SER A 129 -5.81 -2.14 -8.32
CA SER A 129 -5.32 -0.96 -9.03
C SER A 129 -6.06 -0.79 -10.36
N VAL A 130 -6.21 0.44 -10.80
CA VAL A 130 -6.72 0.80 -12.12
C VAL A 130 -5.53 1.35 -12.90
N LEU A 131 -4.79 0.45 -13.55
CA LEU A 131 -3.63 0.78 -14.38
C LEU A 131 -3.91 0.43 -15.84
N SER A 132 -3.27 1.13 -16.77
CA SER A 132 -3.21 0.68 -18.15
C SER A 132 -2.40 -0.62 -18.26
N LYS A 133 -2.67 -1.41 -19.31
CA LYS A 133 -1.89 -2.63 -19.61
C LYS A 133 -0.39 -2.34 -19.71
N THR A 134 -0.02 -1.22 -20.30
CA THR A 134 1.37 -0.81 -20.48
C THR A 134 2.04 -0.50 -19.14
N GLU A 135 1.37 0.21 -18.24
CA GLU A 135 1.89 0.50 -16.90
C GLU A 135 2.04 -0.76 -16.06
N TYR A 136 1.07 -1.67 -16.09
CA TYR A 136 1.19 -2.94 -15.39
C TYR A 136 2.39 -3.76 -15.90
N ILE A 137 2.57 -3.86 -17.22
CA ILE A 137 3.72 -4.56 -17.81
C ILE A 137 5.03 -3.88 -17.39
N LYS A 138 5.11 -2.55 -17.41
CA LYS A 138 6.26 -1.78 -16.94
C LYS A 138 6.57 -2.10 -15.48
N PHE A 139 5.54 -2.06 -14.63
CA PHE A 139 5.65 -2.35 -13.21
C PHE A 139 6.17 -3.77 -12.99
N LYS A 140 5.51 -4.78 -13.58
CA LYS A 140 5.90 -6.19 -13.46
C LYS A 140 7.33 -6.46 -13.95
N LYS A 141 7.73 -5.91 -15.10
CA LYS A 141 9.09 -6.06 -15.64
C LYS A 141 10.17 -5.37 -14.80
N SER A 142 9.78 -4.40 -13.97
CA SER A 142 10.74 -3.65 -13.16
C SER A 142 11.26 -4.44 -11.98
N PHE A 143 10.58 -5.50 -11.54
CA PHE A 143 11.03 -6.33 -10.42
C PHE A 143 11.61 -7.65 -10.94
N ALA A 144 12.72 -8.08 -10.34
CA ALA A 144 13.45 -9.29 -10.74
C ALA A 144 12.69 -10.59 -10.40
N ASP A 145 13.20 -11.72 -10.92
CA ASP A 145 12.77 -13.08 -10.57
C ASP A 145 12.93 -13.30 -9.05
N GLY A 146 11.85 -13.09 -8.30
CA GLY A 146 11.87 -13.17 -6.84
C GLY A 146 10.80 -12.30 -6.17
N VAL A 147 10.34 -11.25 -6.85
CA VAL A 147 9.16 -10.48 -6.41
C VAL A 147 7.94 -10.90 -7.21
N VAL A 148 6.95 -11.47 -6.55
CA VAL A 148 5.67 -11.80 -7.16
C VAL A 148 4.83 -10.53 -7.26
N VAL A 149 4.58 -10.06 -8.47
CA VAL A 149 3.67 -8.94 -8.74
C VAL A 149 2.34 -9.48 -9.27
N SER A 150 1.30 -9.45 -8.42
CA SER A 150 -0.06 -9.86 -8.79
C SER A 150 -0.91 -8.68 -9.23
N MET A 151 -1.81 -8.94 -10.17
CA MET A 151 -2.93 -8.07 -10.52
C MET A 151 -4.11 -8.98 -10.85
N MET A 152 -5.34 -8.58 -10.51
CA MET A 152 -6.52 -9.33 -10.89
C MET A 152 -6.64 -9.22 -12.41
N ASN A 153 -6.60 -10.36 -13.10
CA ASN A 153 -6.84 -10.42 -14.53
C ASN A 153 -8.31 -10.14 -14.80
N GLU A 154 -8.69 -8.86 -14.82
CA GLU A 154 -9.90 -8.40 -15.51
C GLU A 154 -9.48 -7.73 -16.83
N MET A 155 -8.89 -8.54 -17.70
CA MET A 155 -8.92 -8.32 -19.14
C MET A 155 -9.43 -9.60 -19.80
N ASN A 156 -10.68 -9.96 -19.51
CA ASN A 156 -11.47 -10.64 -20.51
C ASN A 156 -12.30 -9.53 -21.20
N PRO A 157 -12.11 -9.29 -22.51
CA PRO A 157 -12.95 -8.37 -23.26
C PRO A 157 -14.42 -8.81 -23.24
#